data_AF-A0A067CMT7-F1
#
_entry.id   AF-A0A067CMT7-F1
#
_cell.length_a   1.000
_cell.length_b   1.000
_cell.length_c   1.000
_cell.angle_alpha   90.00
_cell.angle_beta   90.00
_cell.angle_gamma   90.00
#
_symmetry.space_group_name_H-M   'P 1'
#
loop_
_entity.id
_entity.type
_entity.pdbx_description
1 polymer ?
#
loop_
_entity_poly.entity_id
_entity_poly.type
_entity_poly.pdbx_seq_one_letter_code
_entity_poly.pdbx_strand_id
1 'polypeptide(L)'
;MTRPTLKLTYFDSPGRAELTRLALFLHDIPFEDERVSYAEFMARKPTLPFQQLPTLTVDGEVFAQSHGMARYIGHLTGLYPTSNPLGAYRVDEIVAASGDMMSR
;
A
#
# COMPACT_ATOMS: atom_id res chain seq x y z
N MET A 1 -0.49 1.16 -22.98
CA MET A 1 -1.37 0.66 -21.91
C MET A 1 -1.55 1.79 -20.91
N THR A 2 -2.78 2.20 -20.65
CA THR A 2 -3.09 3.23 -19.65
C THR A 2 -2.83 2.66 -18.26
N ARG A 3 -2.04 3.37 -17.44
CA ARG A 3 -1.80 2.99 -16.05
C ARG A 3 -3.02 3.37 -15.20
N PRO A 4 -3.37 2.61 -14.15
CA PRO A 4 -4.48 2.94 -13.27
C PRO A 4 -4.23 4.28 -12.57
N THR A 5 -5.30 4.99 -12.22
CA THR A 5 -5.21 6.16 -11.34
C THR A 5 -5.05 5.69 -9.91
N LEU A 6 -3.99 6.13 -9.25
CA LEU A 6 -3.61 5.67 -7.91
C LEU A 6 -3.63 6.83 -6.91
N LYS A 7 -4.22 6.60 -5.74
CA LYS A 7 -4.14 7.49 -4.59
C LYS A 7 -3.81 6.72 -3.32
N LEU A 8 -2.71 7.06 -2.67
CA LEU A 8 -2.30 6.48 -1.39
C LEU A 8 -2.70 7.45 -0.27
N THR A 9 -3.60 7.03 0.61
CA THR A 9 -4.07 7.84 1.74
C THR A 9 -3.48 7.32 3.05
N TYR A 10 -2.78 8.18 3.79
CA TYR A 10 -2.25 7.85 5.13
C TYR A 10 -2.03 9.09 5.99
N PHE A 11 -1.60 8.90 7.24
CA PHE A 11 -1.13 10.02 8.07
C PHE A 11 0.12 10.66 7.48
N ASP A 12 0.43 11.89 7.89
CA ASP A 12 1.70 12.57 7.59
C ASP A 12 2.88 11.96 8.36
N SER A 13 3.15 10.69 8.08
CA SER A 13 4.24 9.90 8.61
C SER A 13 4.55 8.73 7.66
N PRO A 14 5.74 8.12 7.71
CA PRO A 14 6.05 6.95 6.88
C PRO A 14 5.14 5.76 7.23
N GLY A 15 5.25 5.28 8.48
CA GLY A 15 4.47 4.18 9.05
C GLY A 15 4.19 3.02 8.09
N ARG A 16 2.96 2.50 8.13
CA ARG A 16 2.57 1.32 7.33
C ARG A 16 2.43 1.62 5.83
N ALA A 17 2.29 2.88 5.42
CA ALA A 17 2.16 3.26 4.02
C ALA A 17 3.50 3.28 3.28
N GLU A 18 4.62 3.40 4.01
CA GLU A 18 5.92 3.70 3.42
C GLU A 18 6.40 2.65 2.42
N LEU A 19 6.18 1.36 2.71
CA LEU A 19 6.55 0.31 1.77
C LEU A 19 5.86 0.46 0.41
N THR A 20 4.58 0.85 0.41
CA THR A 20 3.83 1.11 -0.84
C THR A 20 4.33 2.40 -1.51
N ARG A 21 4.58 3.46 -0.73
CA ARG A 21 5.12 4.74 -1.22
C ARG A 21 6.47 4.55 -1.93
N LEU A 22 7.38 3.79 -1.32
CA LEU A 22 8.68 3.46 -1.91
C LEU A 22 8.54 2.63 -3.18
N ALA A 23 7.67 1.62 -3.20
CA ALA A 23 7.44 0.79 -4.40
C ALA A 23 6.92 1.62 -5.60
N LEU A 24 6.05 2.60 -5.33
CA LEU A 24 5.57 3.55 -6.34
C LEU A 24 6.69 4.47 -6.84
N PHE A 25 7.47 5.03 -5.90
CA PHE A 25 8.55 5.96 -6.20
C PHE A 25 9.69 5.32 -6.99
N LEU A 26 10.10 4.09 -6.64
CA LEU A 26 11.20 3.37 -7.29
C LEU A 26 10.98 3.11 -8.79
N HIS A 27 9.73 3.14 -9.26
CA HIS A 27 9.37 2.87 -10.65
C HIS A 27 8.67 4.04 -11.34
N ASP A 28 8.80 5.24 -10.77
CA ASP A 28 8.18 6.47 -11.30
C ASP A 28 6.68 6.27 -11.63
N ILE A 29 5.96 5.54 -10.78
CA ILE A 29 4.51 5.40 -10.92
C ILE A 29 3.88 6.68 -10.37
N PRO A 30 3.16 7.46 -11.21
CA PRO A 30 2.44 8.63 -10.73
C PRO A 30 1.30 8.21 -9.81
N PHE A 31 1.19 8.86 -8.65
CA PHE A 31 0.11 8.66 -7.69
C PHE A 31 -0.11 9.94 -6.87
N GLU A 32 -1.31 10.09 -6.32
CA GLU A 32 -1.61 11.11 -5.32
C GLU A 32 -1.21 10.60 -3.92
N ASP A 33 -0.29 11.29 -3.24
CA ASP A 33 0.07 11.03 -1.83
C ASP A 33 -0.82 11.87 -0.90
N GLU A 34 -2.02 11.37 -0.60
CA GLU A 34 -2.98 12.06 0.24
C GLU A 34 -2.63 11.88 1.72
N ARG A 35 -2.17 12.95 2.36
CA ARG A 35 -1.84 12.97 3.80
C ARG A 35 -2.98 13.55 4.60
N VAL A 36 -3.48 12.80 5.57
CA VAL A 36 -4.62 13.19 6.40
C VAL A 36 -4.24 13.37 7.86
N SER A 37 -4.89 14.31 8.53
CA SER A 37 -4.83 14.48 9.98
C SER A 37 -5.65 13.39 10.70
N TYR A 38 -5.43 13.25 12.01
CA TYR A 38 -6.24 12.35 12.84
C TYR A 38 -7.73 12.72 12.85
N ALA A 39 -8.06 14.02 12.84
CA ALA A 39 -9.44 14.48 12.79
C ALA A 39 -10.13 14.09 11.48
N GLU A 40 -9.45 14.26 10.34
CA GLU A 40 -9.97 13.82 9.03
C GLU A 40 -10.10 12.30 8.96
N PHE A 41 -9.13 11.56 9.51
CA PHE A 41 -9.26 10.11 9.63
C PHE A 41 -10.51 9.73 10.43
N MET A 42 -10.72 10.31 11.60
CA MET A 42 -11.89 9.98 12.44
C MET A 42 -13.21 10.29 11.74
N ALA A 43 -13.29 11.37 10.97
CA ALA A 43 -14.47 11.72 10.17
C ALA A 43 -14.73 10.72 9.03
N ARG A 44 -13.67 10.22 8.38
CA ARG A 44 -13.75 9.27 7.25
C ARG A 44 -13.83 7.81 7.71
N LYS A 45 -13.40 7.50 8.94
CA LYS A 45 -13.24 6.13 9.46
C LYS A 45 -14.41 5.18 9.18
N PRO A 46 -15.69 5.58 9.33
CA PRO A 46 -16.83 4.70 9.03
C PRO A 46 -16.95 4.30 7.56
N THR A 47 -16.37 5.06 6.63
CA THR A 47 -16.45 4.81 5.19
C THR A 47 -15.24 4.05 4.65
N LEU A 48 -14.19 3.86 5.45
CA LEU A 48 -12.97 3.16 5.03
C LEU A 48 -13.13 1.63 5.17
N PRO A 49 -12.56 0.83 4.26
CA PRO A 49 -12.50 -0.62 4.44
C PRO A 49 -11.82 -0.96 5.77
N PHE A 50 -12.48 -1.82 6.56
CA PHE A 50 -12.05 -2.19 7.91
C PHE A 50 -11.84 -1.00 8.87
N GLN A 51 -12.34 0.20 8.53
CA GLN A 51 -12.22 1.41 9.34
C GLN A 51 -10.76 1.79 9.67
N GLN A 52 -9.84 1.54 8.74
CA GLN A 52 -8.40 1.66 8.95
C GLN A 52 -7.71 2.46 7.85
N LEU A 53 -6.50 2.91 8.18
CA LEU A 53 -5.50 3.44 7.26
C LEU A 53 -4.21 2.59 7.36
N PRO A 54 -3.37 2.50 6.31
CA PRO A 54 -3.52 3.18 5.01
C PRO A 54 -4.61 2.61 4.13
N THR A 55 -4.97 3.35 3.09
CA THR A 55 -5.78 2.89 1.95
C THR A 55 -5.09 3.22 0.62
N LEU A 56 -5.29 2.37 -0.39
CA LEU A 56 -4.92 2.63 -1.78
C LEU A 56 -6.20 2.67 -2.61
N THR A 57 -6.46 3.80 -3.26
CA THR A 57 -7.51 3.90 -4.27
C THR A 57 -6.93 3.51 -5.63
N VAL A 58 -7.58 2.57 -6.32
CA VAL A 58 -7.25 2.14 -7.69
C VAL A 58 -8.47 2.36 -8.56
N ASP A 59 -8.37 3.27 -9.54
CA ASP A 59 -9.47 3.62 -10.47
C ASP A 59 -10.81 3.91 -9.77
N GLY A 60 -10.74 4.56 -8.60
CA GLY A 60 -11.90 4.96 -7.80
C GLY A 60 -12.33 3.95 -6.72
N GLU A 61 -11.83 2.71 -6.75
CA GLU A 61 -12.13 1.70 -5.72
C GLU A 61 -11.11 1.77 -4.57
N VAL A 62 -11.58 1.73 -3.32
CA VAL A 62 -10.74 1.92 -2.13
C VAL A 62 -10.41 0.57 -1.48
N PHE A 63 -9.12 0.27 -1.36
CA PHE A 63 -8.61 -0.94 -0.71
C PHE A 63 -7.84 -0.62 0.56
N ALA A 64 -7.78 -1.56 1.50
CA ALA A 64 -6.99 -1.49 2.74
C ALA A 64 -5.97 -2.65 2.80
N GLN A 65 -5.15 -2.68 3.87
CA GLN A 65 -4.02 -3.60 4.10
C GLN A 65 -2.74 -3.26 3.33
N SER A 66 -1.77 -2.64 4.04
CA SER A 66 -0.53 -2.10 3.46
C SER A 66 0.32 -3.11 2.70
N HIS A 67 0.44 -4.35 3.20
CA HIS A 67 1.21 -5.38 2.50
C HIS A 67 0.54 -5.85 1.22
N GLY A 68 -0.80 -5.89 1.19
CA GLY A 68 -1.57 -6.18 -0.01
C GLY A 68 -1.36 -5.11 -1.08
N MET A 69 -1.38 -3.83 -0.68
CA MET A 69 -1.07 -2.69 -1.57
C MET A 69 0.34 -2.80 -2.14
N ALA A 70 1.35 -3.01 -1.30
CA ALA A 70 2.73 -3.16 -1.74
C ALA A 70 2.91 -4.32 -2.74
N ARG A 71 2.25 -5.46 -2.50
CA ARG A 71 2.25 -6.61 -3.43
C ARG A 71 1.57 -6.28 -4.76
N TYR A 72 0.48 -5.53 -4.74
CA TYR A 72 -0.20 -5.07 -5.96
C TYR A 72 0.71 -4.16 -6.79
N ILE A 73 1.35 -3.17 -6.16
CA ILE A 73 2.33 -2.33 -6.85
C ILE A 73 3.50 -3.18 -7.37
N GLY A 74 3.98 -4.14 -6.58
CA GLY A 74 5.03 -5.05 -7.01
C GLY A 74 4.67 -5.91 -8.23
N HIS A 75 3.39 -6.27 -8.41
CA HIS A 75 2.92 -6.92 -9.64
C HIS A 75 2.97 -5.98 -10.85
N LEU A 76 2.64 -4.70 -10.66
CA LEU A 76 2.68 -3.70 -11.74
C LEU A 76 4.10 -3.34 -12.17
N THR A 77 5.07 -3.41 -11.25
CA THR A 77 6.45 -2.95 -11.46
C THR A 77 7.48 -4.06 -11.68
N GLY A 78 7.14 -5.31 -11.34
CA GLY A 78 8.08 -6.42 -11.34
C GLY A 78 8.89 -6.59 -10.04
N LEU A 79 8.60 -5.80 -8.99
CA LEU A 79 9.22 -5.98 -7.66
C LEU A 79 8.71 -7.25 -6.95
N TYR A 80 7.59 -7.81 -7.41
CA TYR A 80 7.04 -9.07 -6.89
C TYR A 80 7.15 -10.18 -7.95
N PRO A 81 7.79 -11.32 -7.66
CA PRO A 81 7.90 -12.41 -8.62
C PRO A 81 6.54 -13.02 -8.97
N THR A 82 6.12 -12.94 -10.23
CA THR A 82 4.82 -13.49 -10.70
C THR A 82 4.93 -14.87 -11.33
N SER A 83 6.12 -15.24 -11.84
CA SER A 83 6.40 -16.52 -12.48
C SER A 83 7.21 -17.49 -11.63
N ASN A 84 7.62 -17.09 -10.42
CA ASN A 84 8.39 -17.91 -9.47
C ASN A 84 7.66 -17.98 -8.12
N PRO A 85 6.82 -19.01 -7.89
CA PRO A 85 6.03 -19.13 -6.66
C PRO A 85 6.88 -19.15 -5.38
N LEU A 86 8.06 -19.79 -5.39
CA LEU A 86 8.93 -19.84 -4.22
C LEU A 86 9.60 -18.47 -3.96
N GLY A 87 9.94 -17.73 -5.02
CA GLY A 87 10.44 -16.36 -4.92
C GLY A 87 9.38 -15.42 -4.35
N ALA A 88 8.14 -15.53 -4.83
CA ALA A 88 6.99 -14.79 -4.32
C ALA A 88 6.77 -15.04 -2.82
N TYR A 89 6.80 -16.32 -2.41
CA TYR A 89 6.65 -16.71 -1.02
C TYR A 89 7.76 -16.16 -0.12
N ARG A 90 9.02 -16.11 -0.60
CA ARG A 90 10.12 -15.48 0.16
C ARG A 90 9.91 -13.99 0.39
N VAL A 91 9.35 -13.27 -0.60
CA VAL A 91 8.99 -11.85 -0.42
C VAL A 91 7.92 -11.72 0.66
N ASP A 92 6.88 -12.56 0.59
CA ASP A 92 5.79 -12.56 1.56
C ASP A 92 6.26 -12.90 2.98
N GLU A 93 7.16 -13.87 3.13
CA GLU A 93 7.78 -14.25 4.41
C GLU A 93 8.51 -13.07 5.06
N ILE A 94 9.35 -12.36 4.31
CA ILE A 94 10.10 -11.20 4.81
C ILE A 94 9.16 -10.04 5.16
N VAL A 95 8.18 -9.75 4.30
CA VAL A 95 7.21 -8.66 4.52
C VAL A 95 6.33 -8.96 5.73
N ALA A 96 5.90 -10.21 5.91
CA ALA A 96 5.14 -10.63 7.09
C ALA A 96 5.98 -10.50 8.37
N ALA A 97 7.21 -11.01 8.38
CA ALA A 97 8.12 -10.89 9.52
C ALA A 97 8.40 -9.41 9.90
N SER A 98 8.58 -8.53 8.91
CA SER A 98 8.67 -7.08 9.10
C SER A 98 7.40 -6.50 9.75
N GLY A 99 6.23 -6.95 9.30
CA GLY A 99 4.94 -6.59 9.89
C GLY A 99 4.84 -6.96 11.36
N ASP A 100 5.28 -8.16 11.71
CA ASP A 100 5.30 -8.65 13.09
C ASP A 100 6.20 -7.78 13.97
N MET A 101 7.38 -7.40 13.47
CA MET A 101 8.31 -6.50 14.18
C MET A 101 7.71 -5.12 14.47
N MET A 102 6.93 -4.56 13.54
CA MET A 102 6.25 -3.27 13.73
C MET A 102 5.02 -3.33 14.65
N SER A 103 4.55 -4.52 14.98
CA SER A 103 3.34 -4.73 15.79
C SER A 103 3.61 -5.07 17.26
N ARG A 104 4.89 -5.21 17.62
CA ARG A 104 5.37 -5.44 18.99
C ARG A 104 5.84 -4.15 19.61
#